data_AF-A0A2E3LU42-F1
#
_entry.id   AF-A0A2E3LU42-F1
#
_cell.length_a   1.000
_cell.length_b   1.000
_cell.length_c   1.000
_cell.angle_alpha   90.00
_cell.angle_beta   90.00
_cell.angle_gamma   90.00
#
_symmetry.space_group_name_H-M   'P 1'
#
loop_
_entity.id
_entity.type
_entity.pdbx_description
1 polymer ?
#
loop_
_entity_poly.entity_id
_entity_poly.type
_entity_poly.pdbx_seq_one_letter_code
_entity_poly.pdbx_strand_id
1 'polypeptide(L)'
;MSYQDLIENYLEYIEHEQMFSIHTVNAYRRDLKKFTAFLDKCHISALEDVDYGDLLAFLRDMKETGYASITITRTINAARSLFRFLINEGIMEEHVILDLPIPKSGTSIPDVLSRSEVQQLLEAADPNTELGLRNLVFMNLMYESGLRVSEVCDLQMEDIEGDFIRVNGKGDKQRLVPNG
;
A
#
# COMPACT_ATOMS: atom_id res chain seq x y z
N MET A 1 16.22 -24.22 -0.86
CA MET A 1 16.14 -22.82 -0.42
C MET A 1 14.84 -22.68 0.34
N SER A 2 14.79 -22.05 1.50
CA SER A 2 13.50 -21.90 2.19
C SER A 2 12.63 -20.89 1.44
N TYR A 3 11.31 -20.98 1.52
CA TYR A 3 10.46 -19.94 0.95
C TYR A 3 10.71 -18.57 1.61
N GLN A 4 11.25 -18.55 2.83
CA GLN A 4 11.62 -17.31 3.52
C GLN A 4 12.77 -16.61 2.81
N ASP A 5 13.78 -17.35 2.38
CA ASP A 5 14.91 -16.81 1.60
C ASP A 5 14.42 -16.29 0.24
N LEU A 6 13.52 -17.02 -0.42
CA LEU A 6 12.90 -16.60 -1.69
C LEU A 6 12.11 -15.29 -1.55
N ILE A 7 11.42 -15.12 -0.42
CA ILE A 7 10.70 -13.90 -0.11
C ILE A 7 11.65 -12.73 0.13
N GLU A 8 12.74 -12.93 0.89
CA GLU A 8 13.71 -11.84 1.10
C GLU A 8 14.36 -11.41 -0.23
N ASN A 9 14.78 -12.35 -1.08
CA ASN A 9 15.30 -12.04 -2.41
C ASN A 9 14.28 -11.24 -3.24
N TYR A 10 13.01 -11.62 -3.22
CA TYR A 10 11.95 -10.87 -3.89
C TYR A 10 11.75 -9.47 -3.30
N LEU A 11 11.83 -9.33 -1.98
CA LEU A 11 11.66 -8.03 -1.30
C LEU A 11 12.83 -7.09 -1.61
N GLU A 12 14.05 -7.60 -1.66
CA GLU A 12 15.25 -6.87 -2.12
C GLU A 12 15.11 -6.46 -3.59
N TYR A 13 14.65 -7.36 -4.45
CA TYR A 13 14.39 -7.08 -5.86
C TYR A 13 13.39 -5.92 -6.04
N ILE A 14 12.24 -5.96 -5.37
CA ILE A 14 11.26 -4.87 -5.53
C ILE A 14 11.73 -3.55 -4.92
N GLU A 15 12.57 -3.59 -3.88
CA GLU A 15 13.14 -2.39 -3.26
C GLU A 15 14.19 -1.74 -4.16
N HIS A 16 15.17 -2.51 -4.62
CA HIS A 16 16.36 -1.96 -5.27
C HIS A 16 16.25 -1.91 -6.80
N GLU A 17 15.57 -2.86 -7.43
CA GLU A 17 15.46 -2.90 -8.89
C GLU A 17 14.16 -2.27 -9.39
N GLN A 18 13.04 -2.52 -8.71
CA GLN A 18 11.75 -1.90 -9.05
C GLN A 18 11.56 -0.54 -8.37
N MET A 19 12.49 -0.11 -7.52
CA MET A 19 12.48 1.18 -6.83
C MET A 19 11.19 1.42 -6.03
N PHE A 20 10.60 0.36 -5.45
CA PHE A 20 9.43 0.52 -4.60
C PHE A 20 9.83 1.20 -3.29
N SER A 21 8.99 2.12 -2.81
CA SER A 21 9.23 2.75 -1.51
C SER A 21 9.22 1.73 -0.38
N ILE A 22 9.98 2.00 0.69
CA ILE A 22 10.05 1.15 1.88
C ILE A 22 8.66 0.84 2.47
N HIS A 23 7.71 1.78 2.38
CA HIS A 23 6.33 1.54 2.81
C HIS A 23 5.61 0.50 1.95
N THR A 24 5.87 0.52 0.64
CA THR A 24 5.34 -0.46 -0.31
C THR A 24 5.98 -1.83 -0.06
N VAL A 25 7.30 -1.91 0.08
CA VAL A 25 8.02 -3.16 0.43
C VAL A 25 7.46 -3.77 1.70
N ASN A 26 7.29 -2.96 2.75
CA ASN A 26 6.69 -3.41 4.01
C ASN A 26 5.23 -3.88 3.87
N ALA A 27 4.46 -3.31 2.94
CA ALA A 27 3.11 -3.76 2.66
C ALA A 27 3.09 -5.16 2.00
N TYR A 28 4.01 -5.42 1.05
CA TYR A 28 4.21 -6.75 0.46
C TYR A 28 4.69 -7.75 1.51
N ARG A 29 5.68 -7.39 2.33
CA ARG A 29 6.20 -8.23 3.42
C ARG A 29 5.08 -8.69 4.37
N ARG A 30 4.20 -7.77 4.80
CA ARG A 30 3.05 -8.09 5.66
C ARG A 30 2.02 -9.00 5.00
N ASP A 31 1.91 -8.98 3.68
CA ASP A 31 0.97 -9.82 2.95
C ASP A 31 1.53 -11.21 2.69
N LEU A 32 2.78 -11.28 2.23
CA LEU A 32 3.49 -12.54 2.06
C LEU A 32 3.59 -13.31 3.38
N LYS A 33 3.75 -12.62 4.51
CA LYS A 33 3.68 -13.25 5.84
C LYS A 33 2.34 -13.91 6.15
N LYS A 34 1.21 -13.39 5.65
CA LYS A 34 -0.10 -14.06 5.82
C LYS A 34 -0.16 -15.33 4.99
N PHE A 35 0.40 -15.28 3.78
CA PHE A 35 0.45 -16.42 2.88
C PHE A 35 1.33 -17.54 3.45
N THR A 36 2.55 -17.24 3.89
CA THR A 36 3.44 -18.24 4.49
C THR A 36 2.90 -18.81 5.80
N ALA A 37 2.27 -17.99 6.64
CA ALA A 37 1.61 -18.49 7.85
C ALA A 37 0.50 -19.51 7.55
N PHE A 38 -0.20 -19.38 6.41
CA PHE A 38 -1.14 -20.38 5.95
C PHE A 38 -0.44 -21.65 5.44
N LEU A 39 0.64 -21.51 4.67
CA LEU A 39 1.43 -22.66 4.21
C LEU A 39 1.97 -23.49 5.39
N ASP A 40 2.47 -22.82 6.43
CA ASP A 40 2.93 -23.46 7.67
C ASP A 40 1.83 -24.22 8.38
N LYS A 41 0.62 -23.64 8.44
CA LYS A 41 -0.58 -24.30 9.01
C LYS A 41 -0.96 -25.56 8.24
N CYS A 42 -0.72 -25.58 6.93
CA CYS A 42 -0.96 -26.73 6.05
C CYS A 42 0.23 -27.68 5.94
N HIS A 43 1.34 -27.41 6.64
CA HIS A 43 2.59 -28.16 6.56
C HIS A 43 3.21 -28.22 5.15
N ILE A 44 3.02 -27.16 4.35
CA ILE A 44 3.61 -27.01 3.02
C ILE A 44 4.98 -26.34 3.17
N SER A 45 6.04 -27.04 2.79
CA SER A 45 7.43 -26.58 3.00
C SER A 45 8.06 -25.88 1.80
N ALA A 46 7.55 -26.09 0.58
CA ALA A 46 8.05 -25.46 -0.64
C ALA A 46 6.92 -24.76 -1.40
N LEU A 47 7.26 -23.64 -2.05
CA LEU A 47 6.30 -22.90 -2.88
C LEU A 47 5.88 -23.69 -4.13
N GLU A 48 6.73 -24.60 -4.58
CA GLU A 48 6.50 -25.49 -5.73
C GLU A 48 5.42 -26.55 -5.44
N ASP A 49 5.24 -26.90 -4.16
CA ASP A 49 4.26 -27.89 -3.72
C ASP A 49 2.85 -27.31 -3.61
N VAL A 50 2.69 -25.98 -3.75
CA VAL A 50 1.40 -25.30 -3.58
C VAL A 50 0.50 -25.58 -4.78
N ASP A 51 -0.53 -26.39 -4.58
CA ASP A 51 -1.46 -26.71 -5.66
C ASP A 51 -2.67 -25.75 -5.71
N TYR A 52 -3.56 -25.97 -6.71
CA TYR A 52 -4.76 -25.15 -6.85
C TYR A 52 -5.74 -25.32 -5.68
N GLY A 53 -5.80 -26.52 -5.09
CA GLY A 53 -6.61 -26.81 -3.91
C GLY A 53 -6.13 -26.04 -2.67
N ASP A 54 -4.82 -25.94 -2.47
CA ASP A 54 -4.21 -25.16 -1.39
C ASP A 54 -4.52 -23.67 -1.51
N LEU A 55 -4.49 -23.13 -2.73
CA LEU A 55 -4.85 -21.74 -2.99
C LEU A 55 -6.34 -21.45 -2.72
N LEU A 56 -7.23 -22.39 -3.04
CA LEU A 56 -8.65 -22.29 -2.69
C LEU A 56 -8.86 -22.42 -1.18
N ALA A 57 -8.08 -23.26 -0.50
CA ALA A 57 -8.10 -23.38 0.94
C ALA A 57 -7.58 -22.09 1.62
N PHE A 58 -6.53 -21.47 1.08
CA PHE A 58 -6.02 -20.19 1.55
C PHE A 58 -7.08 -19.07 1.43
N LEU A 59 -7.72 -19.00 0.27
CA LEU A 59 -8.83 -18.06 0.03
C LEU A 59 -9.97 -18.22 1.04
N ARG A 60 -10.27 -19.46 1.41
CA ARG A 60 -11.30 -19.80 2.39
C ARG A 60 -10.86 -19.42 3.80
N ASP A 61 -9.66 -19.80 4.19
CA ASP A 61 -9.07 -19.48 5.49
C ASP A 61 -9.05 -17.96 5.74
N MET A 62 -8.67 -17.17 4.73
CA MET A 62 -8.70 -15.71 4.86
C MET A 62 -10.13 -15.16 5.05
N LYS A 63 -11.13 -15.73 4.38
CA LYS A 63 -12.54 -15.33 4.54
C LYS A 63 -13.08 -15.72 5.91
N GLU A 64 -12.79 -16.94 6.36
CA GLU A 64 -13.22 -17.45 7.67
C GLU A 64 -12.56 -16.69 8.83
N THR A 65 -11.32 -16.24 8.65
CA THR A 65 -10.62 -15.33 9.58
C THR A 65 -11.24 -13.93 9.62
N GLY A 66 -12.12 -13.57 8.68
CA GLY A 66 -12.81 -12.29 8.65
C GLY A 66 -12.01 -11.16 7.98
N TYR A 67 -11.00 -11.47 7.15
CA TYR A 67 -10.31 -10.44 6.40
C TYR A 67 -11.24 -9.75 5.40
N ALA A 68 -11.13 -8.42 5.30
CA ALA A 68 -11.83 -7.65 4.27
C ALA A 68 -11.43 -8.12 2.86
N SER A 69 -12.38 -8.09 1.91
CA SER A 69 -12.15 -8.52 0.52
C SER A 69 -10.96 -7.83 -0.15
N ILE A 70 -10.70 -6.56 0.20
CA ILE A 70 -9.53 -5.82 -0.31
C ILE A 70 -8.21 -6.33 0.24
N THR A 71 -8.18 -6.77 1.51
CA THR A 71 -7.00 -7.40 2.11
C THR A 71 -6.73 -8.75 1.47
N ILE A 72 -7.78 -9.55 1.21
CA ILE A 72 -7.68 -10.83 0.51
C ILE A 72 -7.09 -10.63 -0.89
N THR A 73 -7.69 -9.72 -1.66
CA THR A 73 -7.24 -9.35 -3.01
C THR A 73 -5.77 -8.92 -3.03
N ARG A 74 -5.39 -8.01 -2.13
CA ARG A 74 -4.02 -7.48 -2.04
C ARG A 74 -3.03 -8.58 -1.67
N THR A 75 -3.40 -9.47 -0.76
CA THR A 75 -2.54 -10.60 -0.33
C THR A 75 -2.29 -11.58 -1.47
N ILE A 76 -3.31 -11.93 -2.25
CA ILE A 76 -3.14 -12.80 -3.42
C ILE A 76 -2.27 -12.14 -4.49
N ASN A 77 -2.45 -10.83 -4.72
CA ASN A 77 -1.61 -10.10 -5.67
C ASN A 77 -0.14 -10.06 -5.22
N ALA A 78 0.13 -9.93 -3.92
CA ALA A 78 1.49 -10.02 -3.39
C ALA A 78 2.09 -11.41 -3.65
N ALA A 79 1.35 -12.48 -3.35
CA ALA A 79 1.79 -13.85 -3.65
C ALA A 79 2.03 -14.04 -5.15
N ARG A 80 1.12 -13.63 -6.03
CA ARG A 80 1.32 -13.69 -7.48
C ARG A 80 2.56 -12.96 -7.96
N SER A 81 2.82 -11.78 -7.40
CA SER A 81 4.00 -11.00 -7.74
C SER A 81 5.28 -11.74 -7.38
N LEU A 82 5.32 -12.38 -6.20
CA LEU A 82 6.42 -13.28 -5.80
C LEU A 82 6.59 -14.43 -6.79
N PHE A 83 5.53 -15.18 -7.12
CA PHE A 83 5.63 -16.31 -8.06
C PHE A 83 6.08 -15.85 -9.45
N ARG A 84 5.59 -14.71 -9.94
CA ARG A 84 6.08 -14.13 -11.22
C ARG A 84 7.57 -13.82 -11.18
N PHE A 85 8.05 -13.24 -10.08
CA PHE A 85 9.48 -12.99 -9.90
C PHE A 85 10.28 -14.30 -9.95
N LEU A 86 9.86 -15.32 -9.20
CA LEU A 86 10.56 -16.61 -9.18
C LEU A 86 10.58 -17.30 -10.56
N ILE A 87 9.50 -17.17 -11.33
CA ILE A 87 9.42 -17.67 -12.70
C ILE A 87 10.35 -16.90 -13.64
N ASN A 88 10.37 -15.57 -13.53
CA ASN A 88 11.23 -14.71 -14.36
C ASN A 88 12.73 -14.95 -14.08
N GLU A 89 13.08 -15.23 -12.82
CA GLU A 89 14.44 -15.59 -12.41
C GLU A 89 14.82 -17.04 -12.74
N GLY A 90 13.91 -17.82 -13.33
CA GLY A 90 14.14 -19.23 -13.65
C GLY A 90 14.29 -20.15 -12.43
N ILE A 91 13.87 -19.69 -11.25
CA ILE A 91 13.87 -20.47 -10.00
C ILE A 91 12.69 -21.46 -10.01
N MET A 92 11.58 -21.10 -10.65
CA MET A 92 10.36 -21.92 -10.72
C MET A 92 9.82 -21.97 -12.15
N GLU A 93 9.14 -23.05 -12.50
CA GLU A 93 8.35 -23.15 -13.74
C GLU A 93 6.96 -22.48 -13.58
N GLU A 94 6.16 -22.49 -14.65
CA GLU A 94 4.81 -21.92 -14.65
C GLU A 94 3.94 -22.50 -13.51
N HIS A 95 3.22 -21.63 -12.80
CA HIS A 95 2.53 -21.98 -11.56
C HIS A 95 1.05 -21.59 -11.57
N VAL A 96 0.20 -22.47 -11.05
CA VAL A 96 -1.28 -22.34 -11.06
C VAL A 96 -1.83 -21.11 -10.33
N ILE A 97 -1.04 -20.50 -9.44
CA ILE A 97 -1.41 -19.25 -8.73
C ILE A 97 -1.65 -18.08 -9.69
N LEU A 98 -1.00 -18.08 -10.85
CA LEU A 98 -1.16 -17.04 -11.86
C LEU A 98 -2.57 -17.03 -12.45
N ASP A 99 -3.25 -18.18 -12.43
CA ASP A 99 -4.61 -18.36 -12.97
C ASP A 99 -5.73 -18.28 -11.90
N LEU A 100 -5.36 -18.24 -10.61
CA LEU A 100 -6.32 -18.21 -9.49
C LEU A 100 -7.37 -17.08 -9.61
N PRO A 101 -8.69 -17.36 -9.68
CA PRO A 101 -9.67 -16.29 -9.73
C PRO A 101 -9.64 -15.44 -8.44
N ILE A 102 -9.31 -14.16 -8.58
CA ILE A 102 -9.29 -13.22 -7.45
C ILE A 102 -10.71 -12.72 -7.18
N PRO A 103 -11.19 -12.73 -5.91
CA PRO A 103 -12.45 -12.10 -5.56
C PRO A 103 -12.43 -10.63 -5.96
N LYS A 104 -13.43 -10.14 -6.70
CA LYS A 104 -13.57 -8.70 -6.92
C LYS A 104 -13.76 -8.03 -5.56
N SER A 105 -12.79 -7.23 -5.13
CA SER A 105 -13.03 -6.32 -4.03
C SER A 105 -14.06 -5.30 -4.51
N GLY A 106 -15.14 -5.13 -3.75
CA GLY A 106 -16.08 -4.04 -4.02
C GLY A 106 -15.33 -2.71 -3.98
N THR A 107 -15.58 -1.84 -4.96
CA THR A 107 -15.14 -0.45 -4.90
C THR A 107 -15.97 0.26 -3.84
N SER A 108 -15.41 0.43 -2.64
CA SER A 108 -15.91 1.44 -1.70
C SER A 108 -15.44 2.79 -2.20
N ILE A 109 -16.38 3.68 -2.46
CA ILE A 109 -16.08 5.10 -2.65
C ILE A 109 -15.73 5.61 -1.24
N PRO A 110 -14.60 6.30 -1.06
CA PRO A 110 -14.29 6.95 0.22
C PRO A 110 -15.44 7.88 0.62
N ASP A 111 -15.83 7.86 1.88
CA ASP A 111 -16.75 8.87 2.40
C ASP A 111 -16.08 10.25 2.28
N VAL A 112 -16.82 11.20 1.70
CA VAL A 112 -16.35 12.57 1.49
C VAL A 112 -16.94 13.47 2.56
N LEU A 113 -16.10 14.37 3.10
CA LEU A 113 -16.56 15.38 4.04
C LEU A 113 -17.42 16.42 3.32
N SER A 114 -18.58 16.74 3.87
CA SER A 114 -19.36 17.90 3.49
C SER A 114 -18.63 19.20 3.85
N ARG A 115 -18.98 20.31 3.20
CA ARG A 115 -18.41 21.62 3.51
C ARG A 115 -18.56 22.01 4.98
N SER A 116 -19.68 21.63 5.62
CA SER A 116 -19.91 21.87 7.05
C SER A 116 -19.03 21.01 7.95
N GLU A 117 -18.69 19.78 7.55
CA GLU A 117 -17.79 18.93 8.32
C GLU A 117 -16.33 19.40 8.18
N VAL A 118 -15.94 19.87 7.00
CA VAL A 118 -14.63 20.52 6.81
C VAL A 118 -14.52 21.77 7.69
N GLN A 119 -15.56 22.62 7.71
CA GLN A 119 -15.56 23.82 8.54
C GLN A 119 -15.41 23.48 10.03
N GLN A 120 -16.15 22.49 10.52
CA GLN A 120 -16.03 22.01 11.91
C GLN A 120 -14.63 21.48 12.21
N LEU A 121 -14.00 20.78 11.26
CA LEU A 121 -12.65 20.26 11.40
C LEU A 121 -11.62 21.39 11.51
N LEU A 122 -11.75 22.44 10.69
CA LEU A 122 -10.90 23.63 10.74
C LEU A 122 -11.08 24.41 12.06
N GLU A 123 -12.33 24.60 12.51
CA GLU A 123 -12.67 25.30 13.75
C GLU A 123 -12.22 24.55 15.02
N ALA A 124 -12.05 23.24 14.95
CA ALA A 124 -11.57 22.43 16.07
C ALA A 124 -10.09 22.67 16.42
N ALA A 125 -9.31 23.29 15.53
CA ALA A 125 -7.91 23.60 15.77
C ALA A 125 -7.77 24.97 16.48
N ASP A 126 -7.21 25.00 17.70
CA ASP A 126 -6.98 26.24 18.44
C ASP A 126 -5.79 27.04 17.88
N PRO A 127 -6.01 28.17 17.17
CA PRO A 127 -4.94 28.94 16.53
C PRO A 127 -4.01 29.63 17.55
N ASN A 128 -4.37 29.65 18.84
CA ASN A 128 -3.53 30.23 19.89
C ASN A 128 -2.46 29.25 20.41
N THR A 129 -2.51 27.99 19.97
CA THR A 129 -1.48 26.99 20.27
C THR A 129 -0.62 26.75 19.03
N GLU A 130 0.67 26.50 19.22
CA GLU A 130 1.58 26.15 18.12
C GLU A 130 1.07 24.94 17.33
N LEU A 131 0.57 23.92 18.04
CA LEU A 131 0.01 22.71 17.42
C LEU A 131 -1.26 23.00 16.63
N GLY A 132 -2.18 23.80 17.18
CA GLY A 132 -3.43 24.12 16.51
C GLY A 132 -3.22 25.06 15.32
N LEU A 133 -2.33 26.04 15.42
CA LEU A 133 -1.94 26.88 14.29
C LEU A 133 -1.32 26.04 13.16
N ARG A 134 -0.41 25.12 13.49
CA ARG A 134 0.18 24.19 12.51
C ARG A 134 -0.90 23.33 11.84
N ASN A 135 -1.77 22.70 12.62
CA ASN A 135 -2.82 21.83 12.09
C ASN A 135 -3.79 22.62 11.21
N LEU A 136 -4.14 23.85 11.60
CA LEU A 136 -5.00 24.73 10.80
C LEU A 136 -4.35 25.04 9.44
N VAL A 137 -3.07 25.39 9.41
CA VAL A 137 -2.32 25.61 8.15
C VAL A 137 -2.31 24.34 7.30
N PHE A 138 -2.00 23.19 7.91
CA PHE A 138 -1.91 21.92 7.20
C PHE A 138 -3.25 21.56 6.55
N MET A 139 -4.35 21.67 7.31
CA MET A 139 -5.69 21.36 6.80
C MET A 139 -6.14 22.33 5.71
N ASN A 140 -5.83 23.62 5.82
CA ASN A 140 -6.14 24.59 4.77
C ASN A 140 -5.36 24.30 3.48
N LEU A 141 -4.06 24.02 3.57
CA LEU A 141 -3.24 23.64 2.41
C LEU A 141 -3.75 22.35 1.73
N MET A 142 -4.21 21.37 2.51
CA MET A 142 -4.84 20.17 1.96
C MET A 142 -6.17 20.49 1.27
N TYR A 143 -6.98 21.36 1.86
CA TYR A 143 -8.31 21.70 1.37
C TYR A 143 -8.27 22.58 0.11
N GLU A 144 -7.49 23.66 0.11
CA GLU A 144 -7.42 24.65 -0.96
C GLU A 144 -6.50 24.20 -2.10
N SER A 145 -5.33 23.65 -1.77
CA SER A 145 -4.31 23.28 -2.77
C SER A 145 -4.35 21.80 -3.18
N GLY A 146 -5.24 21.01 -2.57
CA GLY A 146 -5.41 19.58 -2.88
C GLY A 146 -4.17 18.73 -2.56
N LEU A 147 -3.37 19.15 -1.59
CA LEU A 147 -2.16 18.44 -1.18
C LEU A 147 -2.52 17.16 -0.40
N ARG A 148 -1.75 16.10 -0.61
CA ARG A 148 -1.81 14.90 0.23
C ARG A 148 -1.15 15.18 1.57
N VAL A 149 -1.58 14.47 2.61
CA VAL A 149 -1.00 14.62 3.96
C VAL A 149 0.53 14.47 3.98
N SER A 150 1.07 13.50 3.23
CA SER A 150 2.52 13.32 3.14
C SER A 150 3.20 14.50 2.47
N GLU A 151 2.59 15.05 1.41
CA GLU A 151 3.13 16.21 0.70
C GLU A 151 3.19 17.42 1.62
N VAL A 152 2.15 17.68 2.42
CA VAL A 152 2.14 18.79 3.40
C VAL A 152 3.18 18.59 4.52
N CYS A 153 3.33 17.36 5.02
CA CYS A 153 4.31 17.06 6.07
C CYS A 153 5.76 17.23 5.60
N ASP A 154 6.03 17.03 4.31
CA ASP A 154 7.38 17.07 3.74
C ASP A 154 7.75 18.45 3.17
N LEU A 155 6.83 19.43 3.17
CA LEU A 155 7.07 20.77 2.64
C LEU A 155 8.19 21.51 3.39
N GLN A 156 9.08 22.14 2.63
CA GLN A 156 10.10 23.04 3.12
C GLN A 156 9.81 24.48 2.69
N MET A 157 10.41 25.46 3.39
CA MET A 157 10.25 26.87 3.05
C MET A 157 10.72 27.20 1.62
N GLU A 158 11.66 26.44 1.10
CA GLU A 158 12.23 26.58 -0.24
C GLU A 158 11.27 26.12 -1.34
N ASP A 159 10.27 25.30 -1.00
CA ASP A 159 9.24 24.83 -1.94
C ASP A 159 8.17 25.90 -2.22
N ILE A 160 8.15 26.99 -1.43
CA ILE A 160 7.16 28.07 -1.55
C ILE A 160 7.73 29.18 -2.45
N GLU A 161 7.17 29.30 -3.64
CA GLU A 161 7.57 30.25 -4.68
C GLU A 161 6.44 31.24 -4.96
N GLY A 162 6.34 32.27 -4.11
CA GLY A 162 5.29 33.29 -4.20
C GLY A 162 3.90 32.68 -4.00
N ASP A 163 3.09 32.73 -5.05
CA ASP A 163 1.72 32.21 -5.06
C ASP A 163 1.64 30.70 -5.38
N PHE A 164 2.78 30.02 -5.48
CA PHE A 164 2.85 28.59 -5.82
C PHE A 164 3.66 27.80 -4.81
N ILE A 165 3.30 26.52 -4.66
CA ILE A 165 4.03 25.52 -3.90
C ILE A 165 4.50 24.43 -4.86
N ARG A 166 5.79 24.14 -4.82
CA ARG A 166 6.41 23.01 -5.53
C ARG A 166 6.24 21.74 -4.72
N VAL A 167 5.74 20.68 -5.37
CA VAL A 167 5.39 19.42 -4.70
C VAL A 167 5.94 18.24 -5.45
N ASN A 168 6.60 17.33 -4.74
CA ASN A 168 7.03 16.04 -5.25
C ASN A 168 5.97 14.97 -4.91
N GLY A 169 5.20 14.54 -5.90
CA GLY A 169 4.13 13.56 -5.75
C GLY A 169 4.59 12.11 -5.92
N LYS A 170 3.64 11.17 -5.78
CA LYS A 170 3.89 9.72 -6.00
C LYS A 170 4.52 9.46 -7.38
N GLY A 171 5.62 8.71 -7.39
CA GLY A 171 6.39 8.39 -8.60
C GLY A 171 7.34 9.50 -9.03
N ASP A 172 7.79 10.33 -8.06
CA ASP A 172 8.73 11.43 -8.25
C ASP A 172 8.29 12.47 -9.29
N LYS A 173 6.96 12.67 -9.39
CA LYS A 173 6.38 13.64 -10.31
C LYS A 173 6.26 14.99 -9.63
N GLN A 174 6.93 15.98 -10.18
CA GLN A 174 6.84 17.36 -9.70
C GLN A 174 5.60 18.07 -10.26
N ARG A 175 4.94 18.87 -9.43
CA ARG A 175 3.87 19.78 -9.84
C ARG A 175 3.90 21.08 -9.04
N LEU A 176 3.37 22.14 -9.63
CA LEU A 176 3.07 23.39 -8.94
C LEU A 176 1.59 23.42 -8.55
N VAL A 177 1.29 23.77 -7.30
CA VAL A 177 -0.07 24.03 -6.83
C VAL A 177 -0.19 25.46 -6.31
N PRO A 178 -1.37 26.10 -6.37
CA PRO A 178 -1.57 27.40 -5.74
C PRO A 178 -1.27 27.35 -4.25
N ASN A 179 -0.63 28.39 -3.72
CA ASN A 179 -0.38 28.59 -2.30
C ASN A 179 -1.61 29.19 -1.60
N GLY A 180 -2.66 28.38 -1.40
CA GLY A 180 -3.86 28.70 -0.60
C GLY A 180 -4.56 30.00 -0.92
#